data_AF-A0AA36A9I5-F1
#
_entry.id   AF-A0AA36A9I5-F1
#
_cell.length_a   1.000
_cell.length_b   1.000
_cell.length_c   1.000
_cell.angle_alpha   90.00
_cell.angle_beta   90.00
_cell.angle_gamma   90.00
#
_symmetry.space_group_name_H-M   'P 1'
#
loop_
_entity.id
_entity.type
_entity.pdbx_description
1 polymer ?
#
loop_
_entity_poly.entity_id
_entity_poly.type
_entity_poly.pdbx_seq_one_letter_code
_entity_poly.pdbx_strand_id
1 'polypeptide(L)' 'MKKVIVFFNSESAVVVSVMKSITTIMREYPNGEKAHLQVMSAGFPSLTGDHKIVHVASDRAVTSEEIIAAASKLFK' A
#
# COMPACT_ATOMS: atom_id res chain seq x y z
N MET A 1 -14.35 5.20 2.67
CA MET A 1 -13.37 4.25 2.12
C MET A 1 -12.01 4.92 1.98
N LYS A 2 -10.92 4.17 2.12
CA LYS A 2 -9.55 4.59 1.77
C LYS A 2 -8.93 3.55 0.85
N LYS A 3 -8.11 3.99 -0.09
CA LYS A 3 -7.36 3.11 -0.99
C LYS A 3 -5.99 2.81 -0.35
N VAL A 4 -5.60 1.53 -0.35
CA VAL A 4 -4.32 1.05 0.18
C VAL A 4 -3.58 0.31 -0.91
N ILE A 5 -2.32 0.67 -1.14
CA ILE A 5 -1.41 -0.07 -2.02
C ILE A 5 -0.87 -1.27 -1.23
N VAL A 6 -1.01 -2.48 -1.79
CA VAL A 6 -0.57 -3.72 -1.16
C VAL A 6 0.58 -4.31 -1.96
N PHE A 7 1.73 -4.43 -1.32
CA PHE A 7 2.90 -5.16 -1.83
C PHE A 7 2.97 -6.50 -1.10
N PHE A 8 2.79 -7.61 -1.81
CA PHE A 8 2.69 -8.92 -1.18
C PHE A 8 3.37 -9.98 -2.05
N ASN A 9 4.11 -10.90 -1.43
CA ASN A 9 4.68 -12.07 -2.09
C ASN A 9 5.59 -11.75 -3.30
N SER A 10 6.28 -10.59 -3.27
CA SER A 10 7.08 -10.08 -4.40
C SER A 10 6.31 -9.91 -5.72
N GLU A 11 4.98 -9.95 -5.68
CA GLU A 11 4.12 -9.72 -6.84
C GLU A 11 3.95 -8.23 -7.14
N SER A 12 3.31 -7.93 -8.26
CA SER A 12 2.95 -6.55 -8.62
C SER A 12 2.01 -5.94 -7.58
N ALA A 13 2.26 -4.68 -7.23
CA ALA A 13 1.44 -3.97 -6.26
C ALA A 13 -0.01 -3.81 -6.74
N VAL A 14 -0.96 -3.99 -5.82
CA VAL A 14 -2.39 -3.85 -6.10
C VAL A 14 -3.03 -2.81 -5.19
N VAL A 15 -4.11 -2.17 -5.64
CA VAL A 15 -4.89 -1.26 -4.77
C VAL A 15 -6.13 -1.97 -4.27
N VAL A 16 -6.34 -1.91 -2.95
CA VAL A 16 -7.58 -2.35 -2.31
C VAL A 16 -8.30 -1.16 -1.68
N SER A 17 -9.63 -1.17 -1.75
CA SER A 17 -10.48 -0.16 -1.10
C SER A 17 -11.03 -0.74 0.20
N VAL A 18 -10.71 -0.12 1.33
CA VAL A 18 -11.12 -0.58 2.67
C VAL A 18 -11.83 0.54 3.44
N MET A 19 -12.56 0.20 4.50
CA MET A 19 -13.10 1.21 5.40
C MET A 19 -11.97 1.99 6.08
N LYS A 20 -12.22 3.26 6.44
CA LYS A 20 -11.17 4.12 7.01
C LYS A 20 -10.60 3.55 8.33
N SER A 21 -11.44 2.87 9.12
CA SER A 21 -11.10 2.21 10.39
C SER A 21 -10.22 0.97 10.25
N ILE A 22 -10.09 0.39 9.04
CA ILE A 22 -9.27 -0.80 8.84
C ILE A 22 -7.78 -0.42 8.89
N THR A 23 -7.06 -1.02 9.82
CA THR A 23 -5.62 -0.81 10.02
C THR A 23 -4.77 -1.99 9.57
N THR A 24 -5.38 -3.10 9.15
CA THR A 24 -4.69 -4.33 8.77
C THR A 24 -5.36 -4.95 7.55
N ILE A 25 -4.56 -5.47 6.62
CA ILE A 25 -5.02 -6.20 5.43
C ILE A 25 -4.53 -7.64 5.55
N MET A 26 -5.45 -8.60 5.49
CA MET A 26 -5.11 -10.02 5.44
C MET A 26 -4.84 -10.44 3.99
N ARG A 27 -3.72 -11.14 3.77
CA ARG A 27 -3.37 -11.80 2.50
C ARG A 27 -2.99 -13.25 2.79
N GLU A 28 -3.13 -14.10 1.79
CA GLU A 28 -2.78 -15.52 1.88
C GLU A 28 -1.68 -15.80 0.86
N TYR A 29 -0.59 -16.40 1.31
CA TYR A 29 0.50 -16.87 0.46
C TYR A 29 0.05 -18.12 -0.34
N PRO A 30 0.72 -18.47 -1.44
CA PRO A 30 0.40 -19.66 -2.21
C PRO A 30 0.47 -20.98 -1.42
N ASN A 31 1.22 -20.99 -0.30
CA ASN A 31 1.32 -22.13 0.61
C ASN A 31 0.16 -22.23 1.63
N GLY A 32 -0.79 -21.29 1.61
CA GLY A 32 -1.93 -21.23 2.55
C GLY A 32 -1.66 -20.44 3.84
N GLU A 33 -0.45 -19.94 4.05
CA GLU A 33 -0.13 -19.11 5.23
C GLU A 33 -0.76 -17.72 5.12
N LYS A 34 -1.32 -17.22 6.21
CA LYS A 34 -2.00 -15.91 6.25
C LYS A 34 -1.09 -14.84 6.84
N ALA A 35 -0.84 -13.80 6.07
CA ALA A 35 -0.13 -12.61 6.50
C ALA A 35 -1.11 -11.49 6.88
N HIS A 36 -0.84 -10.82 7.99
CA HIS A 36 -1.58 -9.67 8.46
C HIS A 36 -0.73 -8.41 8.25
N LEU A 37 -0.98 -7.71 7.15
CA LEU A 37 -0.17 -6.58 6.72
C LEU A 37 -0.71 -5.31 7.38
N GLN A 38 0.13 -4.65 8.19
CA GLN A 38 -0.25 -3.39 8.80
C GLN A 38 -0.34 -2.29 7.74
N VAL A 39 -1.41 -1.49 7.80
CA VAL A 39 -1.59 -0.32 6.96
C VAL A 39 -0.80 0.83 7.56
N MET A 40 0.22 1.27 6.83
CA MET A 40 1.05 2.43 7.15
C MET A 40 0.69 3.60 6.25
N SER A 41 0.96 4.82 6.71
CA SER A 41 0.78 6.03 5.92
C SER A 41 2.14 6.54 5.48
N ALA A 42 2.36 6.62 4.17
CA ALA A 42 3.55 7.24 3.58
C ALA A 42 3.16 8.61 3.02
N GLY A 43 3.83 9.66 3.49
CA GLY A 43 3.73 11.00 2.91
C GLY A 43 4.86 11.20 1.91
N PHE A 44 4.55 11.72 0.72
CA PHE A 44 5.57 12.20 -0.20
C PHE A 44 5.34 13.67 -0.54
N PRO A 45 6.43 14.45 -0.68
CA PRO A 45 6.32 15.85 -1.05
C PRO A 45 5.76 15.96 -2.48
N SER A 46 4.64 16.66 -2.64
CA SER A 46 4.17 17.10 -3.96
C SER A 46 4.90 18.37 -4.36
N LEU A 47 5.16 18.52 -5.66
CA LEU A 47 5.77 19.71 -6.25
C LEU A 47 4.95 21.00 -5.97
N THR A 48 3.64 20.86 -5.75
CA THR A 48 2.70 21.96 -5.45
C THR A 48 2.53 22.25 -3.95
N GLY A 49 3.29 21.59 -3.07
CA GLY A 49 3.26 21.82 -1.62
C GLY A 49 2.12 21.10 -0.87
N ASP A 50 1.25 20.37 -1.56
CA ASP A 50 0.28 19.46 -0.95
C ASP A 50 0.96 18.13 -0.55
N HIS A 51 0.92 17.77 0.73
CA HIS A 51 1.36 16.43 1.13
C HIS A 51 0.29 15.41 0.73
N LYS A 52 0.56 14.63 -0.32
CA LYS A 52 -0.27 13.47 -0.64
C LYS A 52 0.12 12.32 0.28
N ILE A 53 -0.83 11.94 1.14
CA ILE A 53 -0.71 10.77 2.00
C ILE A 53 -1.24 9.57 1.23
N VAL A 54 -0.40 8.57 1.03
CA VAL A 54 -0.82 7.25 0.55
C VAL A 54 -0.80 6.24 1.68
N HIS A 55 -1.71 5.28 1.61
CA HIS A 55 -1.74 4.17 2.54
C HIS A 55 -1.10 2.97 1.88
N VAL A 56 -0.21 2.29 2.58
CA VAL A 56 0.57 1.15 2.08
C VAL A 56 0.51 0.02 3.09
N ALA A 57 0.45 -1.22 2.62
CA ALA A 57 0.63 -2.41 3.43
C ALA A 57 1.59 -3.36 2.72
N SER A 58 2.55 -3.94 3.44
CA SER A 58 3.51 -4.87 2.84
C SER A 58 3.97 -5.96 3.79
N ASP A 59 4.32 -7.11 3.22
CA ASP A 59 5.03 -8.22 3.87
C ASP A 59 6.55 -8.09 3.81
N ARG A 60 7.06 -7.07 3.12
CA ARG A 60 8.49 -6.80 2.96
C ARG A 60 8.81 -5.33 3.18
N ALA A 61 10.10 -5.02 3.23
CA ALA A 61 10.55 -3.64 3.12
C ALA A 61 10.21 -3.12 1.70
N VAL A 62 9.62 -1.93 1.64
CA VAL A 62 9.27 -1.23 0.40
C VAL A 62 9.90 0.16 0.45
N THR A 63 10.53 0.58 -0.65
CA THR A 63 11.15 1.91 -0.71
C THR A 63 10.16 3.00 -1.10
N SER A 64 10.54 4.26 -0.89
CA SER A 64 9.70 5.40 -1.28
C SER A 64 9.49 5.44 -2.80
N GLU A 65 10.51 5.09 -3.59
CA GLU A 65 10.46 5.04 -5.05
C GLU A 65 9.44 3.99 -5.54
N GLU A 66 9.42 2.81 -4.93
CA GLU A 66 8.44 1.77 -5.24
C GLU A 66 7.00 2.23 -4.94
N ILE A 67 6.80 2.89 -3.80
CA ILE A 67 5.50 3.45 -3.40
C ILE A 67 5.04 4.52 -4.40
N ILE A 68 5.93 5.46 -4.77
CA ILE A 68 5.62 6.54 -5.73
C ILE A 68 5.31 5.95 -7.11
N ALA A 69 6.10 5.00 -7.58
CA ALA A 69 5.87 4.34 -8.86
C ALA A 69 4.52 3.59 -8.88
N ALA A 70 4.19 2.85 -7.82
CA ALA A 70 2.90 2.18 -7.68
C ALA A 70 1.75 3.18 -7.60
N ALA A 71 1.88 4.22 -6.77
CA ALA A 71 0.88 5.26 -6.63
C ALA A 71 0.59 5.97 -7.96
N SER A 72 1.63 6.32 -8.71
CA SER A 72 1.50 7.01 -10.01
C SER A 72 0.82 6.15 -11.07
N LYS A 73 1.01 4.83 -11.02
CA LYS A 73 0.35 3.88 -11.94
C LYS A 73 -1.10 3.61 -11.54
N LEU A 74 -1.39 3.54 -10.23
CA LEU A 74 -2.64 3.00 -9.70
C LEU A 74 -3.66 4.08 -9.28
N PHE A 75 -3.24 5.34 -9.17
CA PHE A 75 -4.10 6.49 -8.84
C PHE A 75 -4.31 7.47 -10.00
N LYS A 76 -4.24 6.99 -11.25
CA LYS A 76 -4.70 7.76 -12.41
C LYS A 76 -6.18 8.08 -12.33
#